data_AF-A0A3Q7UC91-F1
#
_entry.id   AF-A0A3Q7UC91-F1
#
_cell.length_a   1.000
_cell.length_b   1.000
_cell.length_c   1.000
_cell.angle_alpha   90.00
_cell.angle_beta   90.00
_cell.angle_gamma   90.00
#
_symmetry.space_group_name_H-M   'P 1'
#
loop_
_entity.id
_entity.type
_entity.pdbx_description
1 polymer ?
#
loop_
_entity_poly.entity_id
_entity_poly.type
_entity_poly.pdbx_seq_one_letter_code
_entity_poly.pdbx_strand_id
1 'polypeptide(L)'
;MGREPPMGEKNWAGTDTASIPALGIRGTAFDAPGATPDSGWEGNVRAVKWRNEEGSVHDGCKGHYVHDSCVYGPGDLPWIVRSPSLFAYAFDSTDPLVVTCLERWHRLRVLRGAEAAVEPHWHFPRERHLNGRLGR
;
A
#
# COMPACT_ATOMS: atom_id res chain seq x y z
N MET A 1 27.44 33.78 -14.91
CA MET A 1 27.37 32.47 -14.23
C MET A 1 26.40 32.61 -13.07
N GLY A 2 25.11 32.43 -13.38
CA GLY A 2 24.01 32.71 -12.47
C GLY A 2 23.81 31.59 -11.45
N ARG A 3 23.52 31.97 -10.22
CA ARG A 3 23.07 31.08 -9.13
C ARG A 3 21.56 30.94 -9.26
N GLU A 4 21.05 29.71 -9.30
CA GLU A 4 19.61 29.47 -9.15
C GLU A 4 19.21 29.51 -7.68
N PRO A 5 18.10 30.18 -7.32
CA PRO A 5 17.59 30.25 -5.94
C PRO A 5 16.73 29.02 -5.57
N PRO A 6 16.51 28.76 -4.26
CA PRO A 6 15.70 27.64 -3.79
C PRO A 6 14.21 27.84 -4.08
N MET A 7 13.55 26.78 -4.54
CA MET A 7 12.13 26.78 -4.87
C MET A 7 11.30 26.81 -3.58
N GLY A 8 10.75 27.98 -3.28
CA GLY A 8 9.97 28.28 -2.09
C GLY A 8 8.59 27.63 -2.03
N GLU A 9 8.08 27.62 -0.81
CA GLU A 9 6.69 27.40 -0.40
C GLU A 9 5.70 28.08 -1.34
N LYS A 10 4.67 27.34 -1.75
CA LYS A 10 3.48 27.91 -2.37
C LYS A 10 2.26 27.47 -1.56
N ASN A 11 1.84 28.36 -0.68
CA ASN A 11 0.49 28.39 -0.13
C ASN A 11 -0.48 28.65 -1.28
N TRP A 12 -1.34 27.69 -1.61
CA TRP A 12 -2.54 27.96 -2.39
C TRP A 12 -3.76 27.83 -1.48
N ALA A 13 -4.20 28.97 -0.94
CA ALA A 13 -5.57 29.13 -0.53
C ALA A 13 -6.41 29.24 -1.81
N GLY A 14 -7.24 28.24 -2.07
CA GLY A 14 -8.16 28.21 -3.21
C GLY A 14 -9.30 27.25 -2.91
N THR A 15 -10.42 27.81 -2.50
CA THR A 15 -11.71 27.16 -2.36
C THR A 15 -12.22 26.70 -3.72
N ASP A 16 -12.41 25.39 -3.92
CA ASP A 16 -13.31 24.87 -4.96
C ASP A 16 -14.17 23.75 -4.36
N THR A 17 -15.23 24.15 -3.66
CA THR A 17 -16.38 23.30 -3.42
C THR A 17 -17.13 23.10 -4.74
N ALA A 18 -16.94 21.96 -5.39
CA ALA A 18 -17.87 21.49 -6.42
C ALA A 18 -18.80 20.44 -5.81
N SER A 19 -19.91 20.91 -5.24
CA SER A 19 -21.08 20.07 -4.97
C SER A 19 -21.86 19.92 -6.28
N ILE A 20 -22.00 18.71 -6.83
CA ILE A 20 -23.19 18.34 -7.62
C ILE A 20 -23.66 16.93 -7.20
N PRO A 21 -24.90 16.78 -6.72
CA PRO A 21 -25.45 15.52 -6.27
C PRO A 21 -26.15 14.73 -7.40
N ALA A 22 -26.36 13.44 -7.11
CA ALA A 22 -27.40 12.56 -7.65
C ALA A 22 -27.31 12.12 -9.13
N LEU A 23 -26.80 10.91 -9.36
CA LEU A 23 -27.41 9.91 -10.26
C LEU A 23 -26.66 8.58 -10.13
N GLY A 24 -27.38 7.54 -9.68
CA GLY A 24 -26.84 6.19 -9.55
C GLY A 24 -26.28 5.64 -10.86
N ILE A 25 -25.04 5.14 -10.75
CA ILE A 25 -24.33 4.19 -11.63
C ILE A 25 -24.06 4.66 -13.07
N ARG A 26 -22.79 5.03 -13.32
CA ARG A 26 -21.91 4.45 -14.37
C ARG A 26 -20.51 5.04 -14.18
N GLY A 27 -19.54 4.21 -13.80
CA GLY A 27 -18.15 4.62 -13.70
C GLY A 27 -17.69 5.22 -15.02
N THR A 28 -17.09 6.41 -14.94
CA THR A 28 -16.52 7.05 -16.12
C THR A 28 -15.19 6.37 -16.43
N ALA A 29 -14.74 6.39 -17.68
CA ALA A 29 -13.46 5.79 -18.05
C ALA A 29 -12.32 6.27 -17.14
N PHE A 30 -12.38 7.52 -16.65
CA PHE A 30 -11.45 8.11 -15.68
C PHE A 30 -11.29 7.35 -14.36
N ASP A 31 -12.28 6.53 -13.96
CA ASP A 31 -12.25 5.75 -12.72
C ASP A 31 -11.54 4.39 -12.88
N ALA A 32 -11.11 4.05 -14.11
CA ALA A 32 -10.32 2.85 -14.37
C ALA A 32 -8.82 3.12 -14.14
N PRO A 33 -8.07 2.21 -13.47
CA PRO A 33 -6.62 2.33 -13.35
C PRO A 33 -5.97 2.45 -14.75
N GLY A 34 -5.36 3.60 -15.05
CA GLY A 34 -4.71 3.88 -16.33
C GLY A 34 -5.46 4.82 -17.29
N ALA A 35 -6.60 5.38 -16.91
CA ALA A 35 -7.41 6.24 -17.78
C ALA A 35 -7.00 7.71 -17.85
N THR A 36 -6.06 8.14 -17.00
CA THR A 36 -5.43 9.46 -17.03
C THR A 36 -4.08 9.35 -17.75
N PRO A 37 -3.99 9.65 -19.05
CA PRO A 37 -2.70 9.64 -19.76
C PRO A 37 -1.72 10.70 -19.24
N ASP A 38 -2.24 11.74 -18.56
CA ASP A 38 -1.47 12.81 -17.93
C ASP A 38 -1.22 12.59 -16.43
N SER A 39 -1.58 11.43 -15.86
CA SER A 39 -1.13 11.10 -14.50
C SER A 39 0.36 10.77 -14.55
N GLY A 40 1.19 11.79 -14.37
CA GLY A 40 2.53 11.58 -13.84
C GLY A 40 2.36 10.81 -12.53
N TRP A 41 2.90 9.60 -12.46
CA TRP A 41 2.96 8.87 -11.21
C TRP A 41 3.86 9.66 -10.26
N GLU A 42 3.25 10.48 -9.40
CA GLU A 42 3.95 11.26 -8.38
C GLU A 42 4.47 10.37 -7.24
N GLY A 43 4.13 9.07 -7.27
CA GLY A 43 4.49 8.08 -6.28
C GLY A 43 5.58 7.13 -6.76
N ASN A 44 6.65 7.01 -5.98
CA ASN A 44 7.59 5.91 -6.12
C ASN A 44 6.86 4.60 -5.75
N VAL A 45 6.64 3.72 -6.74
CA VAL A 45 5.91 2.45 -6.53
C VAL A 45 6.63 1.57 -5.48
N ARG A 46 7.94 1.80 -5.29
CA ARG A 46 8.78 1.11 -4.33
C ARG A 46 9.33 2.08 -3.30
N ALA A 47 9.19 1.73 -2.03
CA ALA A 47 9.96 2.34 -0.95
C ALA A 47 11.39 1.81 -1.05
N VAL A 48 12.34 2.73 -1.26
CA VAL A 48 13.78 2.45 -1.24
C VAL A 48 14.42 3.48 -0.33
N LYS A 49 15.34 3.05 0.53
CA LYS A 49 16.18 3.95 1.32
C LYS A 49 17.54 4.06 0.67
N TRP A 50 17.86 5.23 0.14
CA TRP A 50 19.16 5.51 -0.45
C TRP A 50 20.12 6.13 0.57
N ARG A 51 21.39 5.75 0.53
CA ARG A 51 22.40 6.27 1.45
C ARG A 51 22.51 7.79 1.41
N ASN A 52 22.38 8.40 0.24
CA ASN A 52 22.47 9.86 0.06
C ASN A 52 21.25 10.63 0.59
N GLU A 53 20.16 9.94 0.92
CA GLU A 53 18.95 10.54 1.50
C GLU A 53 18.92 10.46 3.04
N GLU A 54 19.96 9.85 3.63
CA GLU A 54 20.12 9.76 5.08
C GLU A 54 20.23 11.16 5.72
N GLY A 55 19.40 11.40 6.73
CA GLY A 55 19.31 12.68 7.44
C GLY A 55 18.38 13.71 6.79
N SER A 56 17.84 13.44 5.60
CA SER A 56 16.82 14.29 4.96
C SER A 56 15.48 13.58 4.82
N VAL A 57 15.44 12.42 4.15
CA VAL A 57 14.20 11.65 3.91
C VAL A 57 13.99 10.58 4.97
N HIS A 58 15.08 10.05 5.54
CA HIS A 58 15.02 9.02 6.56
C HIS A 58 16.19 9.09 7.56
N ASP A 59 15.97 8.55 8.75
CA ASP A 59 16.94 8.54 9.86
C ASP A 59 18.00 7.42 9.74
N GLY A 60 18.46 7.20 8.50
CA GLY A 60 19.39 6.12 8.15
C GLY A 60 18.78 4.72 8.03
N CYS A 61 19.65 3.77 7.69
CA CYS A 61 19.34 2.35 7.55
C CYS A 61 19.53 1.64 8.90
N LYS A 62 18.56 0.80 9.32
CA LYS A 62 18.66 -0.02 10.54
C LYS A 62 19.03 -1.49 10.25
N GLY A 63 19.27 -1.82 8.98
CA GLY A 63 19.96 -3.02 8.55
C GLY A 63 21.38 -2.68 8.10
N HIS A 64 21.65 -2.82 6.81
CA HIS A 64 22.95 -2.49 6.22
C HIS A 64 22.78 -2.01 4.77
N TYR A 65 23.77 -1.30 4.25
CA TYR A 65 23.73 -0.79 2.89
C TYR A 65 24.47 -1.72 1.92
N VAL A 66 23.86 -1.99 0.75
CA VAL A 66 24.45 -2.69 -0.39
C VAL A 66 24.23 -1.83 -1.63
N HIS A 67 25.31 -1.49 -2.34
CA HIS A 67 25.28 -0.58 -3.50
C HIS A 67 24.47 0.71 -3.24
N ASP A 68 24.71 1.35 -2.09
CA ASP A 68 24.04 2.58 -1.63
C ASP A 68 22.51 2.48 -1.44
N SER A 69 21.94 1.29 -1.53
CA SER A 69 20.56 0.99 -1.13
C SER A 69 20.54 0.25 0.21
N CYS A 70 19.57 0.55 1.07
CA CYS A 70 19.41 -0.14 2.36
C CYS A 70 18.77 -1.51 2.13
N VAL A 71 19.44 -2.56 2.61
CA VAL A 71 18.82 -3.83 2.93
C VAL A 71 18.20 -3.70 4.31
N TYR A 72 16.88 -3.79 4.37
CA TYR A 72 16.13 -3.47 5.58
C TYR A 72 16.44 -4.41 6.74
N GLY A 73 16.59 -3.83 7.94
CA GLY A 73 16.60 -4.57 9.20
C GLY A 73 15.25 -4.46 9.93
N PRO A 74 15.06 -5.19 11.05
CA PRO A 74 13.84 -5.10 11.85
C PRO A 74 13.53 -3.68 12.34
N GLY A 75 14.55 -2.85 12.56
CA GLY A 75 14.39 -1.45 12.95
C GLY A 75 13.81 -0.55 11.85
N ASP A 76 13.82 -0.99 10.59
CA ASP A 76 13.26 -0.25 9.46
C ASP A 76 11.76 -0.50 9.25
N LEU A 77 11.19 -1.54 9.88
CA LEU A 77 9.78 -1.91 9.74
C LEU A 77 8.81 -0.73 9.96
N PRO A 78 8.96 0.13 10.99
CA PRO A 78 8.04 1.26 11.20
C PRO A 78 8.09 2.30 10.06
N TRP A 79 9.21 2.41 9.36
CA TRP A 79 9.33 3.31 8.21
C TRP A 79 8.66 2.70 6.97
N ILE A 80 8.87 1.40 6.73
CA ILE A 80 8.27 0.67 5.60
C ILE A 80 6.74 0.71 5.66
N VAL A 81 6.13 0.36 6.80
CA VAL A 81 4.67 0.28 6.94
C VAL A 81 3.95 1.63 6.92
N ARG A 82 4.69 2.73 7.09
CA ARG A 82 4.18 4.12 6.98
C ARG A 82 4.39 4.71 5.59
N SER A 83 5.17 4.06 4.73
CA SER A 83 5.40 4.53 3.37
C SER A 83 4.10 4.45 2.56
N PRO A 84 3.82 5.45 1.69
CA PRO A 84 2.72 5.36 0.74
C PRO A 84 3.01 4.40 -0.43
N SER A 85 4.21 3.83 -0.51
CA SER A 85 4.63 2.94 -1.59
C SER A 85 3.91 1.58 -1.55
N LEU A 86 3.70 0.96 -2.71
CA LEU A 86 3.05 -0.35 -2.82
C LEU A 86 3.99 -1.50 -2.46
N PHE A 87 5.27 -1.36 -2.77
CA PHE A 87 6.31 -2.34 -2.51
C PHE A 87 7.46 -1.71 -1.74
N ALA A 88 8.35 -2.55 -1.20
CA ALA A 88 9.57 -2.10 -0.56
C ALA A 88 10.77 -2.89 -1.10
N TYR A 89 11.93 -2.24 -1.16
CA TYR A 89 13.19 -2.81 -1.61
C TYR A 89 14.36 -2.18 -0.82
N ALA A 90 15.37 -2.91 -0.32
CA ALA A 90 15.69 -4.33 -0.53
C ALA A 90 15.53 -5.16 0.75
N PHE A 91 15.37 -6.48 0.59
CA PHE A 91 15.32 -7.43 1.71
C PHE A 91 16.46 -8.44 1.63
N ASP A 92 16.91 -8.90 2.78
CA ASP A 92 17.88 -9.99 2.87
C ASP A 92 17.21 -11.32 2.52
N SER A 93 17.82 -12.10 1.62
CA SER A 93 17.35 -13.44 1.26
C SER A 93 17.74 -14.51 2.28
N THR A 94 18.75 -14.24 3.12
CA THR A 94 19.29 -15.19 4.10
C THR A 94 18.56 -15.11 5.44
N ASP A 95 18.17 -13.91 5.86
CA ASP A 95 17.34 -13.67 7.05
C ASP A 95 15.97 -13.10 6.65
N PRO A 96 14.93 -13.95 6.53
CA PRO A 96 13.60 -13.52 6.11
C PRO A 96 12.81 -12.87 7.26
N LEU A 97 13.41 -12.53 8.39
CA LEU A 97 12.69 -11.99 9.56
C LEU A 97 11.88 -10.73 9.20
N VAL A 98 12.47 -9.78 8.48
CA VAL A 98 11.78 -8.54 8.08
C VAL A 98 10.59 -8.83 7.18
N VAL A 99 10.77 -9.72 6.19
CA VAL A 99 9.71 -10.14 5.28
C VAL A 99 8.58 -10.85 6.04
N THR A 100 8.94 -11.74 6.97
CA THR A 100 7.99 -12.49 7.83
C THR A 100 7.16 -11.54 8.70
N CYS A 101 7.80 -10.53 9.29
CA CYS A 101 7.11 -9.50 10.07
C CYS A 101 6.13 -8.68 9.21
N LEU A 102 6.54 -8.28 8.00
CA LEU A 102 5.68 -7.55 7.07
C LEU A 102 4.48 -8.41 6.62
N GLU A 103 4.71 -9.67 6.25
CA GLU A 103 3.64 -10.60 5.88
C GLU A 103 2.60 -10.71 7.00
N ARG A 104 3.03 -10.97 8.23
CA ARG A 104 2.15 -11.06 9.39
C ARG A 104 1.40 -9.76 9.63
N TRP A 105 2.08 -8.62 9.53
CA TRP A 105 1.47 -7.30 9.72
C TRP A 105 0.36 -7.03 8.69
N HIS A 106 0.65 -7.24 7.40
CA HIS A 106 -0.32 -7.06 6.32
C HIS A 106 -1.50 -8.04 6.46
N ARG A 107 -1.24 -9.31 6.76
CA ARG A 107 -2.29 -10.32 6.99
C ARG A 107 -3.23 -9.90 8.10
N LEU A 108 -2.70 -9.51 9.26
CA LEU A 108 -3.54 -9.08 10.39
C LEU A 108 -4.32 -7.80 10.06
N ARG A 109 -3.73 -6.87 9.32
CA ARG A 109 -4.41 -5.65 8.87
C ARG A 109 -5.59 -5.95 7.96
N VAL A 110 -5.41 -6.82 6.97
CA VAL A 110 -6.48 -7.23 6.05
C VAL A 110 -7.58 -7.98 6.80
N LEU A 111 -7.22 -8.95 7.64
CA LEU A 111 -8.21 -9.74 8.37
C LEU A 111 -9.10 -8.88 9.29
N ARG A 112 -8.52 -7.88 9.96
CA ARG A 112 -9.30 -6.93 10.78
C ARG A 112 -10.26 -6.07 9.95
N GLY A 113 -9.91 -5.76 8.70
CA GLY A 113 -10.77 -5.02 7.79
C GLY A 113 -11.78 -5.88 7.03
N ALA A 114 -11.59 -7.20 7.03
CA ALA A 114 -12.39 -8.16 6.28
C ALA A 114 -13.51 -8.80 7.12
N GLU A 115 -13.68 -8.43 8.38
CA GLU A 115 -14.83 -8.82 9.20
C GLU A 115 -16.10 -8.15 8.64
N ALA A 116 -16.69 -8.78 7.62
CA ALA A 116 -17.98 -8.41 7.07
C ALA A 116 -19.08 -9.32 7.63
N ALA A 117 -20.26 -8.74 7.84
CA ALA A 117 -21.44 -9.54 8.15
C ALA A 117 -21.72 -10.49 6.98
N VAL A 118 -21.80 -11.79 7.26
CA VAL A 118 -22.16 -12.79 6.24
C VAL A 118 -23.61 -12.55 5.88
N GLU A 119 -23.91 -12.28 4.60
CA GLU A 119 -25.30 -12.11 4.20
C GLU A 119 -26.08 -13.42 4.36
N PRO A 120 -27.38 -13.34 4.70
CA PRO A 120 -28.18 -14.54 4.97
C PRO A 120 -28.18 -15.57 3.84
N HIS A 121 -28.01 -15.13 2.59
CA HIS A 121 -28.00 -15.98 1.41
C HIS A 121 -26.65 -16.69 1.17
N TRP A 122 -25.57 -16.26 1.82
CA TRP A 122 -24.26 -16.93 1.85
C TRP A 122 -24.15 -17.98 2.95
N HIS A 123 -25.16 -18.12 3.82
CA HIS A 123 -25.18 -19.22 4.76
C HIS A 123 -25.33 -20.54 4.01
N PHE A 124 -24.41 -21.47 4.27
CA PHE A 124 -24.55 -22.83 3.78
C PHE A 124 -25.89 -23.40 4.25
N PRO A 125 -26.68 -24.02 3.34
CA PRO A 125 -27.84 -24.78 3.74
C PRO A 125 -27.39 -25.82 4.76
N ARG A 126 -27.87 -25.70 6.00
CA ARG A 126 -27.58 -26.67 7.05
C ARG A 126 -28.20 -27.99 6.62
N GLU A 127 -27.36 -28.86 6.06
CA GLU A 127 -27.73 -30.13 5.48
C GLU A 127 -28.61 -30.92 6.46
N ARG A 128 -29.87 -31.17 6.09
CA ARG A 128 -30.76 -32.09 6.82
C ARG A 128 -30.88 -33.46 6.17
N HIS A 129 -30.22 -33.73 5.05
CA HIS A 129 -30.47 -34.95 4.28
C HIS A 129 -29.22 -35.54 3.59
N LEU A 130 -28.15 -35.84 4.31
CA LEU A 130 -27.25 -36.92 3.91
C LEU A 130 -27.81 -38.26 4.43
N ASN A 131 -29.00 -38.65 3.95
CA ASN A 131 -29.49 -40.03 4.05
C ASN A 131 -29.39 -40.66 2.67
N GLY A 132 -28.16 -40.89 2.23
CA GLY A 132 -27.89 -41.81 1.13
C GLY A 132 -28.21 -43.23 1.57
N ARG A 133 -29.46 -43.67 1.36
CA ARG A 133 -29.78 -45.10 1.31
C ARG A 133 -29.00 -45.70 0.14
N LEU A 134 -27.87 -46.31 0.44
CA LEU A 134 -27.23 -47.26 -0.47
C LEU A 134 -28.15 -48.49 -0.55
N GLY A 135 -28.91 -48.60 -1.62
CA GLY A 135 -29.85 -49.69 -1.83
C GLY A 135 -30.31 -49.77 -3.27
N ARG A 136 -29.52 -50.46 -4.11
CA ARG A 136 -30.00 -51.56 -4.94
C ARG A 136 -28.83 -52.41 -5.43
#